data_AF-A0A660Z0R7-F1
#
_entry.id   AF-A0A660Z0R7-F1
#
_cell.length_a   1.000
_cell.length_b   1.000
_cell.length_c   1.000
_cell.angle_alpha   90.00
_cell.angle_beta   90.00
_cell.angle_gamma   90.00
#
_symmetry.space_group_name_H-M   'P 1'
#
loop_
_entity.id
_entity.type
_entity.pdbx_description
1 polymer ?
#
loop_
_entity_poly.entity_id
_entity_poly.type
_entity_poly.pdbx_seq_one_letter_code
_entity_poly.pdbx_strand_id
1 'polypeptide(L)' 'MESAIVTTNSKNDLQLLLVLAKKMRIKSRVLSKEQLEDLGLKKAIDEGRTGKFIEPGKFLKSLNK' A
#
# COMPACT_ATOMS: atom_id res chain seq x y z
N MET A 1 5.51 6.79 15.73
CA MET A 1 4.58 5.65 15.54
C MET A 1 5.09 4.88 14.35
N GLU A 2 5.33 3.59 14.52
CA GLU A 2 5.76 2.71 13.44
C GLU A 2 4.58 1.83 13.04
N SER A 3 4.38 1.67 11.73
CA SER A 3 3.27 0.92 11.15
C SER A 3 3.77 0.03 10.04
N ALA A 4 3.31 -1.22 10.02
CA ALA A 4 3.59 -2.17 8.95
C ALA A 4 2.28 -2.71 8.37
N ILE A 5 2.29 -2.99 7.07
CA ILE A 5 1.20 -3.69 6.37
C ILE A 5 1.73 -5.05 5.96
N VAL A 6 0.98 -6.09 6.31
CA VAL A 6 1.29 -7.48 5.98
C VAL A 6 0.23 -8.02 5.03
N THR A 7 0.69 -8.60 3.94
CA THR A 7 -0.13 -9.23 2.90
C THR A 7 0.29 -10.68 2.72
N THR A 8 -0.69 -11.56 2.49
CA THR A 8 -0.46 -12.98 2.22
C THR A 8 -1.58 -13.51 1.33
N ASN A 9 -1.26 -14.53 0.52
CA ASN A 9 -2.24 -15.23 -0.30
C ASN A 9 -2.93 -16.38 0.46
N SER A 10 -2.47 -16.70 1.68
CA SER A 10 -3.03 -17.74 2.55
C SER A 10 -3.92 -17.13 3.63
N LYS A 11 -5.20 -17.53 3.64
CA LYS A 11 -6.15 -17.09 4.69
C LYS A 11 -5.73 -17.59 6.09
N ASN A 12 -5.16 -18.78 6.17
CA ASN A 12 -4.74 -19.38 7.44
C ASN A 12 -3.58 -18.60 8.06
N ASP A 13 -2.60 -18.20 7.25
CA ASP A 13 -1.44 -17.45 7.73
C ASP A 13 -1.86 -16.06 8.20
N LEU A 14 -2.78 -15.41 7.47
CA LEU A 14 -3.33 -14.12 7.87
C LEU A 14 -4.03 -14.21 9.23
N GLN A 15 -4.81 -15.27 9.43
CA GLN A 15 -5.52 -15.47 10.70
C GLN A 15 -4.54 -15.70 11.86
N LEU A 16 -3.48 -16.47 11.65
CA LEU A 16 -2.43 -16.67 12.64
C LEU A 16 -1.75 -15.34 13.02
N LEU A 17 -1.39 -14.52 12.04
CA LEU A 17 -0.79 -13.20 12.26
C LEU A 17 -1.72 -12.28 13.08
N LEU A 18 -3.02 -12.27 12.78
CA LEU A 18 -4.00 -11.48 13.52
C LEU A 18 -4.13 -11.93 14.98
N VAL A 19 -4.11 -13.24 15.23
CA VAL A 19 -4.15 -13.82 16.59
C VAL A 19 -2.89 -13.44 17.38
N LEU A 20 -1.72 -13.51 16.74
CA LEU A 20 -0.45 -13.11 17.35
C LEU A 20 -0.44 -11.61 17.68
N ALA A 21 -0.85 -10.76 16.75
CA ALA A 21 -0.97 -9.32 16.98
C ALA A 21 -1.88 -9.01 18.18
N LYS A 22 -3.03 -9.70 18.27
CA LYS A 22 -3.96 -9.57 19.41
C LYS A 22 -3.30 -9.99 20.74
N LYS A 23 -2.56 -11.10 20.77
CA LYS A 23 -1.82 -11.57 21.96
C LYS A 23 -0.75 -10.56 22.41
N MET A 24 -0.07 -9.93 21.45
CA MET A 24 0.94 -8.91 21.71
C MET A 24 0.36 -7.52 21.99
N ARG A 25 -0.96 -7.38 22.03
CA ARG A 25 -1.67 -6.09 22.20
C ARG A 25 -1.32 -5.07 21.11
N ILE A 26 -0.93 -5.55 19.93
CA ILE A 26 -0.71 -4.74 18.74
C ILE A 26 -2.07 -4.47 18.09
N LYS A 27 -2.32 -3.21 17.72
CA LYS A 27 -3.52 -2.84 16.97
C LYS A 27 -3.42 -3.40 15.55
N SER A 28 -4.35 -4.27 15.19
CA SER A 28 -4.47 -4.84 13.84
C SER A 28 -5.89 -4.67 13.31
N ARG A 29 -6.01 -4.51 11.99
CA ARG A 29 -7.30 -4.38 11.28
C ARG A 29 -7.14 -4.96 9.88
N VAL A 30 -8.17 -5.65 9.40
CA VAL A 30 -8.27 -6.08 7.99
C VAL A 30 -8.74 -4.89 7.15
N LEU A 31 -8.01 -4.58 6.09
CA LEU A 31 -8.34 -3.48 5.19
C LEU A 31 -9.44 -3.89 4.21
N SER A 32 -10.34 -2.96 3.91
CA SER A 32 -11.26 -3.11 2.77
C SER A 32 -10.52 -2.94 1.45
N LYS A 33 -11.19 -3.30 0.36
CA LYS A 33 -10.65 -3.10 -1.00
C LYS A 33 -10.35 -1.62 -1.27
N GLU A 34 -11.28 -0.73 -0.94
CA GLU A 34 -11.13 0.73 -1.08
C GLU A 34 -9.90 1.24 -0.33
N GLN A 35 -9.68 0.75 0.90
CA GLN A 35 -8.51 1.13 1.70
C GLN A 35 -7.19 0.64 1.09
N LEU A 36 -7.20 -0.51 0.42
CA LEU A 36 -6.02 -0.99 -0.32
C LEU A 36 -5.75 -0.14 -1.57
N GLU A 37 -6.81 0.28 -2.26
CA GLU A 37 -6.72 1.20 -3.41
C GLU A 37 -6.16 2.56 -2.98
N ASP A 38 -6.66 3.14 -1.89
CA ASP A 38 -6.16 4.39 -1.31
C ASP A 38 -4.67 4.29 -0.93
N LEU A 39 -4.26 3.14 -0.38
CA LEU A 39 -2.86 2.89 -0.06
C LEU A 39 -1.97 2.84 -1.31
N GLY A 40 -2.45 2.16 -2.36
CA GLY A 40 -1.79 2.11 -3.66
C GLY A 40 -1.68 3.50 -4.28
N LEU A 41 -2.73 4.30 -4.18
CA LEU A 41 -2.74 5.68 -4.68
C LEU A 41 -1.74 6.56 -3.94
N LYS A 42 -1.70 6.48 -2.60
CA LYS A 42 -0.71 7.20 -1.80
C LYS A 42 0.71 6.86 -2.25
N LYS A 43 1.01 5.58 -2.43
CA LYS A 43 2.32 5.13 -2.90
C LYS A 43 2.65 5.71 -4.28
N ALA A 44 1.72 5.66 -5.23
CA ALA A 44 1.91 6.22 -6.57
C ALA A 44 2.13 7.75 -6.53
N ILE A 45 1.43 8.47 -5.66
CA ILE A 45 1.63 9.91 -5.44
C ILE A 45 3.03 10.19 -4.89
N ASP A 46 3.46 9.44 -3.87
CA ASP A 46 4.77 9.61 -3.27
C ASP A 46 5.90 9.30 -4.27
N GLU A 47 5.74 8.26 -5.10
CA GLU A 47 6.65 7.94 -6.21
C GLU A 47 6.66 9.04 -7.30
N GLY A 48 5.49 9.59 -7.63
CA GLY A 48 5.33 10.65 -8.63
C GLY A 48 5.81 12.03 -8.17
N ARG A 49 5.85 12.29 -6.85
CA ARG A 49 6.25 13.57 -6.24
C ARG A 49 7.78 13.73 -6.25
N THR A 50 8.35 13.84 -7.45
CA THR A 50 9.80 13.97 -7.66
C THR A 50 10.31 15.41 -7.59
N GLY A 51 9.41 16.40 -7.52
CA GLY A 51 9.75 17.82 -7.58
C GLY A 51 10.30 18.29 -8.93
N LYS A 52 10.36 17.41 -9.93
CA LYS A 52 10.83 17.73 -11.28
C LYS A 52 9.68 18.27 -12.12
N PHE A 53 9.99 19.28 -12.93
CA PHE A 53 9.06 19.74 -13.96
C PHE A 53 8.88 18.64 -15.01
N ILE A 54 7.63 18.31 -15.31
CA ILE A 54 7.27 17.28 -16.30
C ILE A 54 6.64 17.99 -17.49
N GLU A 55 7.21 17.82 -18.68
CA GLU A 55 6.58 18.25 -19.93
C GLU A 55 5.51 17.20 -20.33
N PRO A 56 4.20 17.52 -20.27
CA PRO A 56 3.14 16.52 -20.34
C PRO A 56 3.19 15.67 -21.61
N GLY A 57 3.51 16.27 -22.76
CA GLY A 57 3.59 15.56 -24.05
C GLY A 57 4.71 14.52 -24.12
N LYS A 58 5.88 14.81 -23.52
CA LYS A 58 6.99 13.84 -23.45
C LYS A 58 6.71 12.72 -22.47
N PHE A 59 6.10 13.06 -21.33
CA PHE A 59 5.71 12.08 -20.32
C PHE A 59 4.67 11.09 -20.84
N LEU A 60 3.59 11.57 -21.46
CA LEU A 60 2.56 10.70 -22.02
C LEU A 60 3.11 9.75 -23.11
N LYS A 61 4.02 10.24 -23.96
CA LYS A 61 4.73 9.38 -24.93
C LYS A 61 5.57 8.28 -24.26
N SER A 62 6.13 8.55 -23.09
CA SER A 62 6.93 7.56 -22.35
C SER A 62 6.10 6.44 -21.73
N LEU A 63 4.79 6.65 -21.54
CA LEU A 63 3.86 5.67 -20.96
C LEU A 63 3.27 4.70 -21.98
N ASN A 64 3.25 5.03 -23.27
CA ASN A 64 2.72 4.19 -24.36
C ASN A 64 3.72 3.13 -24.84
N LYS A 65 4.43 2.48 -23.93
CA LYS A 65 5.41 1.42 -24.26
C LYS A 65 4.75 0.05 -24.41
#